data_AF-A0A2M8JI74-F1
#
_entry.id   AF-A0A2M8JI74-F1
#
_cell.length_a   1.000
_cell.length_b   1.000
_cell.length_c   1.000
_cell.angle_alpha   90.00
_cell.angle_beta   90.00
_cell.angle_gamma   90.00
#
_symmetry.space_group_name_H-M   'P 1'
#
loop_
_entity.id
_entity.type
_entity.pdbx_description
1 polymer ?
#
loop_
_entity_poly.entity_id
_entity_poly.type
_entity_poly.pdbx_seq_one_letter_code
_entity_poly.pdbx_strand_id
1 'polypeptide(L)'
;MKIVKHSGSIVDFNRDKLKSSLLKSGADKKVVEDVLQVIEKQVYDGISTKKIYKLAFNLLKKSSHSHAARYNLRAALQLLGPAGFFFEKYIARLFISEGYLAQTNLFLSGKCVGHEVDVAIMKNNYIEMVECKFHAKSETNSDVKVPMYILSRFNDLKDRNHLIFTERDTISGCWIVTNNRFTADAMAFAHCSGLQLLSWDYPKEFSLQKRIDEGQLYPITCLTTLTLAEKDKLLVQDVILASEIINNTEVLEQIGLSANRVKNVIKEASELCKYL
;
A
#
# COMPACT_ATOMS: atom_id res chain seq x y z
N MET A 1 2.06 30.94 -9.95
CA MET A 1 2.52 29.94 -10.93
C MET A 1 1.54 28.80 -10.95
N LYS A 2 0.97 28.52 -12.12
CA LYS A 2 -0.03 27.47 -12.30
C LYS A 2 0.66 26.15 -12.60
N ILE A 3 0.16 25.08 -12.00
CA ILE A 3 0.64 23.70 -12.18
C ILE A 3 -0.50 22.79 -12.60
N VAL A 4 -0.18 21.75 -13.35
CA VAL A 4 -1.17 20.79 -13.88
C VAL A 4 -1.20 19.55 -13.00
N LYS A 5 -2.32 19.30 -12.33
CA LYS A 5 -2.50 18.04 -11.58
C LYS A 5 -2.57 16.85 -12.53
N HIS A 6 -2.40 15.66 -11.97
CA HIS A 6 -2.61 14.42 -12.72
C HIS A 6 -4.01 14.34 -13.38
N SER A 7 -5.04 14.91 -12.75
CA SER A 7 -6.41 15.00 -13.28
C SER A 7 -6.59 16.01 -14.43
N GLY A 8 -5.53 16.70 -14.86
CA GLY A 8 -5.61 17.80 -15.84
C GLY A 8 -6.03 19.14 -15.24
N SER A 9 -6.53 19.18 -14.00
CA SER A 9 -6.93 20.44 -13.36
C SER A 9 -5.73 21.36 -13.12
N ILE A 10 -5.90 22.64 -13.43
CA ILE A 10 -4.88 23.68 -13.22
C ILE A 10 -5.09 24.30 -11.83
N VAL A 11 -4.03 24.34 -11.01
CA VAL A 11 -4.06 24.94 -9.67
C VAL A 11 -2.81 25.76 -9.40
N ASP A 12 -2.82 26.59 -8.37
CA ASP A 12 -1.61 27.28 -7.92
C ASP A 12 -0.61 26.32 -7.29
N PHE A 13 0.67 26.52 -7.59
CA PHE A 13 1.75 25.87 -6.86
C PHE A 13 1.66 26.24 -5.37
N ASN A 14 1.58 25.22 -4.52
CA ASN A 14 1.51 25.39 -3.08
C ASN A 14 2.76 24.79 -2.43
N ARG A 15 3.66 25.69 -2.00
CA ARG A 15 4.92 25.34 -1.34
C ARG A 15 4.70 24.53 -0.07
N ASP A 16 3.77 24.96 0.78
CA ASP A 16 3.50 24.32 2.08
C ASP A 16 2.98 22.90 1.92
N LYS A 17 2.21 22.64 0.86
CA LYS A 17 1.74 21.29 0.51
C LYS A 17 2.91 20.39 0.11
N LEU A 18 3.86 20.90 -0.69
CA LEU A 18 5.07 20.16 -1.04
C LEU A 18 5.94 19.91 0.20
N LYS A 19 6.14 20.94 1.03
CA LYS A 19 6.86 20.83 2.31
C LYS A 19 6.26 19.77 3.21
N SER A 20 4.94 19.77 3.41
CA SER A 20 4.25 18.76 4.20
C SER A 20 4.44 17.35 3.63
N SER A 21 4.41 17.20 2.30
CA SER A 21 4.67 15.91 1.66
C SER A 21 6.10 15.42 1.84
N LEU A 22 7.08 16.32 1.82
CA LEU A 22 8.49 15.99 2.05
C LEU A 22 8.75 15.61 3.52
N LEU A 23 8.17 16.36 4.47
CA LEU A 23 8.29 16.04 5.91
C LEU A 23 7.73 14.66 6.25
N LYS A 24 6.66 14.23 5.58
CA LYS A 24 6.10 12.88 5.73
C LYS A 24 7.06 11.77 5.31
N SER A 25 8.12 12.07 4.55
CA SER A 25 9.14 11.08 4.21
C SER A 25 10.11 10.79 5.36
N GLY A 26 9.99 11.49 6.50
CA GLY A 26 10.94 11.42 7.61
C GLY A 26 12.19 12.29 7.44
N ALA A 27 12.31 13.02 6.33
CA ALA A 27 13.44 13.93 6.12
C ALA A 27 13.43 15.07 7.13
N ASP A 28 14.62 15.44 7.63
CA ASP A 28 14.75 16.55 8.55
C ASP A 28 14.44 17.90 7.88
N LYS A 29 14.18 18.93 8.70
CA LYS A 29 13.78 20.26 8.22
C LYS A 29 14.81 20.88 7.26
N LYS A 30 16.10 20.63 7.47
CA LYS A 30 17.17 21.21 6.64
C LYS A 30 17.14 20.58 5.25
N VAL A 31 17.12 19.24 5.17
CA VAL A 31 16.99 18.50 3.91
C VAL A 31 15.72 18.93 3.17
N VAL A 32 14.60 19.09 3.87
CA VAL A 32 13.34 19.55 3.25
C VAL A 32 13.47 20.95 2.66
N GLU A 33 14.05 21.92 3.37
CA GLU A 33 14.23 23.28 2.85
C GLU A 33 15.21 23.31 1.66
N ASP A 34 16.29 22.52 1.69
CA ASP A 34 17.24 22.40 0.58
C ASP A 34 16.54 21.85 -0.68
N VAL A 35 15.72 20.79 -0.52
CA VAL A 35 14.93 20.22 -1.62
C VAL A 35 13.92 21.23 -2.17
N LEU A 36 13.23 21.97 -1.30
CA LEU A 36 12.26 23.00 -1.70
C LEU A 36 12.93 24.09 -2.53
N GLN A 37 14.07 24.61 -2.07
CA GLN A 37 14.80 25.68 -2.76
C GLN A 37 15.24 25.25 -4.16
N VAL A 38 15.68 23.99 -4.32
CA VAL A 38 16.08 23.45 -5.63
C VAL A 38 14.88 23.23 -6.56
N ILE A 39 13.72 22.81 -6.01
CA ILE A 39 12.51 22.63 -6.80
C ILE A 39 11.96 23.97 -7.26
N GLU A 40 11.87 24.97 -6.38
CA GLU A 40 11.34 26.31 -6.69
C GLU A 40 12.04 26.97 -7.88
N LYS A 41 13.35 26.77 -8.02
CA LYS A 41 14.14 27.24 -9.17
C LYS A 41 13.81 26.52 -10.48
N GLN A 42 13.18 25.35 -10.41
CA GLN A 42 12.83 24.50 -11.56
C GLN A 42 11.33 24.44 -11.84
N VAL A 43 10.48 25.00 -10.97
CA VAL A 43 9.04 25.10 -11.24
C VAL A 43 8.81 26.22 -12.25
N TYR A 44 8.01 25.94 -13.28
CA TYR A 44 7.59 26.88 -14.30
C TYR A 44 6.09 26.71 -14.58
N ASP A 45 5.46 27.69 -15.23
CA ASP A 45 4.04 27.64 -15.51
C ASP A 45 3.67 26.43 -16.40
N GLY A 46 2.62 25.71 -16.02
CA GLY A 46 2.19 24.49 -16.71
C GLY A 46 2.96 23.22 -16.35
N ILE A 47 3.96 23.27 -15.45
CA ILE A 47 4.63 22.05 -14.98
C ILE A 47 3.62 21.10 -14.30
N SER A 48 3.77 19.80 -14.56
CA SER A 48 2.87 18.80 -13.97
C SER A 48 3.26 18.44 -12.54
N THR A 49 2.28 18.12 -11.70
CA THR A 49 2.52 17.59 -10.34
C THR A 49 3.35 16.32 -10.37
N LYS A 50 3.22 15.50 -11.42
CA LYS A 50 4.04 14.30 -11.64
C LYS A 50 5.53 14.64 -11.82
N LYS A 51 5.84 15.72 -12.55
CA LYS A 51 7.22 16.19 -12.74
C LYS A 51 7.80 16.76 -11.45
N ILE A 52 7.02 17.58 -10.71
CA ILE A 52 7.43 18.09 -9.38
C ILE A 52 7.73 16.93 -8.42
N TYR A 53 6.84 15.94 -8.36
CA TYR A 53 7.02 14.75 -7.54
C TYR A 53 8.30 13.97 -7.91
N LYS A 54 8.55 13.76 -9.20
CA LYS A 54 9.78 13.08 -9.66
C LYS A 54 11.05 13.85 -9.29
N LEU A 55 11.03 15.18 -9.38
CA LEU A 55 12.16 16.02 -8.94
C LEU A 55 12.41 15.88 -7.44
N ALA A 56 11.36 16.00 -6.61
CA ALA A 56 11.43 15.80 -5.17
C ALA A 56 11.98 14.42 -4.80
N PHE A 57 11.44 13.37 -5.39
CA PHE A 57 11.90 12.00 -5.17
C PHE A 57 13.39 11.84 -5.50
N ASN A 58 13.85 12.35 -6.65
CA ASN A 58 15.26 12.25 -7.04
C ASN A 58 16.19 13.02 -6.11
N LEU A 59 15.76 14.18 -5.62
CA LEU A 59 16.54 14.98 -4.68
C LEU A 59 16.62 14.31 -3.30
N LEU A 60 15.50 13.77 -2.80
CA LEU A 60 15.49 12.96 -1.58
C LEU A 60 16.39 11.74 -1.72
N LYS A 61 16.34 11.02 -2.85
CA LYS A 61 17.14 9.82 -3.09
C LYS A 61 18.64 10.09 -3.05
N LYS A 62 19.09 11.28 -3.49
CA LYS A 62 20.49 11.70 -3.39
C LYS A 62 20.95 11.91 -1.94
N SER A 63 20.03 12.29 -1.05
CA SER A 63 20.29 12.48 0.37
C SER A 63 20.17 11.19 1.16
N SER A 64 19.09 10.44 0.97
CA SER A 64 18.79 9.20 1.66
C SER A 64 17.83 8.33 0.84
N HIS A 65 18.24 7.08 0.64
CA HIS A 65 17.41 6.07 -0.01
C HIS A 65 16.14 5.76 0.81
N SER A 66 16.25 5.67 2.14
CA SER A 66 15.11 5.41 3.03
C SER A 66 14.08 6.55 3.03
N HIS A 67 14.51 7.82 3.00
CA HIS A 67 13.59 8.95 2.81
C HIS A 67 12.86 8.89 1.46
N ALA A 68 13.58 8.58 0.38
CA ALA A 68 12.99 8.46 -0.93
C ALA A 68 11.99 7.30 -1.02
N ALA A 69 12.29 6.15 -0.40
CA ALA A 69 11.40 5.00 -0.31
C ALA A 69 10.08 5.36 0.40
N ARG A 70 10.14 6.03 1.56
CA ARG A 70 8.95 6.54 2.28
C ARG A 70 8.15 7.51 1.43
N TYR A 71 8.82 8.47 0.80
CA TYR A 71 8.16 9.45 -0.09
C TYR A 71 7.44 8.76 -1.25
N ASN A 72 7.97 7.65 -1.74
CA ASN A 72 7.44 6.91 -2.88
C ASN A 72 6.44 5.81 -2.54
N LEU A 73 6.05 5.67 -1.28
CA LEU A 73 5.26 4.54 -0.78
C LEU A 73 3.94 4.34 -1.54
N ARG A 74 3.19 5.40 -1.85
CA ARG A 74 1.93 5.27 -2.59
C ARG A 74 2.14 4.67 -3.98
N ALA A 75 3.19 5.07 -4.68
CA ALA A 75 3.53 4.51 -5.99
C ALA A 75 4.07 3.08 -5.86
N ALA A 76 4.80 2.78 -4.78
CA ALA A 76 5.28 1.44 -4.50
C ALA A 76 4.14 0.42 -4.29
N LEU A 77 3.06 0.82 -3.63
CA LEU A 77 1.86 -0.05 -3.50
C LEU A 77 1.25 -0.38 -4.87
N GLN A 78 1.32 0.52 -5.86
CA GLN A 78 0.84 0.24 -7.22
C GLN A 78 1.72 -0.75 -7.99
N LEU A 79 2.94 -1.02 -7.51
CA LEU A 79 3.83 -2.03 -8.08
C LEU A 79 3.55 -3.44 -7.52
N LEU A 80 2.58 -3.60 -6.62
CA LEU A 80 2.09 -4.91 -6.16
C LEU A 80 1.09 -5.55 -7.16
N GLY A 81 1.14 -5.18 -8.44
CA GLY A 81 0.24 -5.63 -9.49
C GLY A 81 0.85 -5.45 -10.89
N PRO A 82 0.19 -6.00 -11.93
CA PRO A 82 -1.16 -5.57 -12.26
C PRO A 82 -2.29 -6.52 -11.81
N ALA A 83 -1.98 -7.77 -11.49
CA ALA A 83 -2.97 -8.80 -11.21
C ALA A 83 -3.59 -8.73 -9.79
N GLY A 84 -3.05 -7.92 -8.88
CA GLY A 84 -3.61 -7.70 -7.54
C GLY A 84 -3.18 -8.72 -6.47
N PHE A 85 -2.78 -9.94 -6.85
CA PHE A 85 -2.47 -11.00 -5.88
C PHE A 85 -1.34 -10.64 -4.88
N PHE A 86 -0.30 -9.89 -5.30
CA PHE A 86 0.73 -9.44 -4.35
C PHE A 86 0.19 -8.38 -3.38
N PHE A 87 -0.80 -7.60 -3.80
CA PHE A 87 -1.50 -6.67 -2.91
C PHE A 87 -2.34 -7.43 -1.88
N GLU A 88 -3.00 -8.52 -2.26
CA GLU A 88 -3.74 -9.39 -1.31
C GLU A 88 -2.81 -9.98 -0.26
N LYS A 89 -1.66 -10.54 -0.68
CA LYS A 89 -0.62 -11.03 0.23
C LYS A 89 -0.08 -9.93 1.14
N TYR A 90 0.10 -8.73 0.61
CA TYR A 90 0.52 -7.57 1.39
C TYR A 90 -0.51 -7.19 2.45
N ILE A 91 -1.80 -7.20 2.12
CA ILE A 91 -2.88 -6.95 3.09
C ILE A 91 -2.93 -8.06 4.15
N ALA A 92 -2.72 -9.32 3.77
CA ALA A 92 -2.60 -10.41 4.73
C ALA A 92 -1.43 -10.18 5.71
N ARG A 93 -0.23 -9.80 5.21
CA ARG A 93 0.92 -9.44 6.05
C ARG A 93 0.65 -8.27 6.98
N LEU A 94 -0.11 -7.28 6.52
CA LEU A 94 -0.55 -6.16 7.35
C LEU A 94 -1.39 -6.64 8.53
N PHE A 95 -2.45 -7.42 8.29
CA PHE A 95 -3.27 -7.95 9.39
C PHE A 95 -2.48 -8.91 10.30
N ILE A 96 -1.59 -9.74 9.75
CA ILE A 96 -0.72 -10.61 10.56
C ILE A 96 0.13 -9.78 11.53
N SER A 97 0.70 -8.66 11.08
CA SER A 97 1.48 -7.78 11.95
C SER A 97 0.67 -7.15 13.10
N GLU A 98 -0.65 -7.07 12.92
CA GLU A 98 -1.60 -6.59 13.94
C GLU A 98 -2.11 -7.72 14.84
N GLY A 99 -1.52 -8.92 14.76
CA GLY A 99 -1.85 -10.08 15.58
C GLY A 99 -3.06 -10.88 15.10
N TYR A 100 -3.41 -10.80 13.82
CA TYR A 100 -4.41 -11.68 13.21
C TYR A 100 -3.76 -12.95 12.66
N LEU A 101 -4.53 -14.04 12.56
CA LEU A 101 -4.24 -15.08 11.57
C LEU A 101 -4.83 -14.64 10.22
N ALA A 102 -4.19 -15.01 9.12
CA ALA A 102 -4.69 -14.69 7.78
C ALA A 102 -4.47 -15.85 6.81
N GLN A 103 -5.43 -16.05 5.91
CA GLN A 103 -5.32 -16.94 4.75
C GLN A 103 -5.75 -16.18 3.50
N THR A 104 -5.13 -16.46 2.36
CA THR A 104 -5.42 -15.77 1.09
C THR A 104 -5.96 -16.73 0.04
N ASN A 105 -6.66 -16.22 -0.97
CA ASN A 105 -7.13 -16.97 -2.14
C ASN A 105 -8.01 -18.18 -1.77
N LEU A 106 -9.12 -17.92 -1.08
CA LEU A 106 -10.05 -18.94 -0.62
C LEU A 106 -11.26 -19.04 -1.54
N PHE A 107 -11.66 -20.26 -1.92
CA PHE A 107 -12.92 -20.49 -2.63
C PHE A 107 -13.97 -21.04 -1.66
N LEU A 108 -14.96 -20.21 -1.33
CA LEU A 108 -16.01 -20.52 -0.35
C LEU A 108 -17.37 -20.70 -1.02
N SER A 109 -18.15 -21.67 -0.55
CA SER A 109 -19.50 -21.94 -1.07
C SER A 109 -20.55 -21.12 -0.32
N GLY A 110 -21.04 -20.05 -0.96
CA GLY A 110 -22.17 -19.27 -0.47
C GLY A 110 -23.49 -20.02 -0.56
N LYS A 111 -24.56 -19.41 -0.05
CA LYS A 111 -25.92 -19.94 -0.13
C LYS A 111 -26.35 -20.11 -1.58
N CYS A 112 -25.98 -19.18 -2.46
CA CYS A 112 -26.39 -19.18 -3.86
C CYS A 112 -25.27 -19.62 -4.80
N VAL A 113 -24.05 -19.09 -4.63
CA VAL A 113 -22.92 -19.34 -5.55
C VAL A 113 -21.58 -19.46 -4.81
N GLY A 114 -20.56 -19.96 -5.50
CA GLY A 114 -19.17 -19.93 -5.01
C GLY A 114 -18.56 -18.53 -5.10
N HIS A 115 -17.74 -18.16 -4.12
CA HIS A 115 -17.06 -16.87 -4.03
C HIS A 115 -15.57 -17.06 -3.76
N GLU A 116 -14.74 -16.33 -4.51
CA GLU A 116 -13.31 -16.17 -4.21
C GLU A 116 -13.09 -15.06 -3.18
N VAL A 117 -12.69 -15.42 -1.97
CA VAL A 117 -12.36 -14.47 -0.91
C VAL A 117 -10.86 -14.21 -0.93
N ASP A 118 -10.48 -12.95 -1.22
CA ASP A 118 -9.09 -12.54 -1.39
C ASP A 118 -8.25 -12.82 -0.13
N VAL A 119 -8.74 -12.40 1.05
CA VAL A 119 -8.13 -12.72 2.36
C VAL A 119 -9.23 -12.99 3.39
N ALA A 120 -9.07 -14.04 4.20
CA ALA A 120 -9.81 -14.20 5.45
C ALA A 120 -8.87 -13.95 6.63
N ILE A 121 -9.34 -13.21 7.63
CA ILE A 121 -8.57 -12.88 8.83
C ILE A 121 -9.31 -13.35 10.07
N MET A 122 -8.57 -13.77 11.11
CA MET A 122 -9.12 -14.16 12.39
C MET A 122 -8.39 -13.49 13.55
N LYS A 123 -9.15 -12.92 14.49
CA LYS A 123 -8.64 -12.43 15.78
C LYS A 123 -9.71 -12.56 16.85
N ASN A 124 -9.33 -13.05 18.04
CA ASN A 124 -10.25 -13.27 19.15
C ASN A 124 -11.50 -14.10 18.77
N ASN A 125 -11.32 -15.12 17.92
CA ASN A 125 -12.38 -15.97 17.33
C ASN A 125 -13.39 -15.23 16.43
N TYR A 126 -13.16 -13.97 16.07
CA TYR A 126 -13.91 -13.28 15.03
C TYR A 126 -13.22 -13.48 13.69
N ILE A 127 -13.95 -14.01 12.73
CA ILE A 127 -13.48 -14.20 11.36
C ILE A 127 -14.14 -13.16 10.47
N GLU A 128 -13.33 -12.47 9.68
CA GLU A 128 -13.77 -11.45 8.74
C GLU A 128 -13.20 -11.75 7.36
N MET A 129 -13.99 -11.50 6.32
CA MET A 129 -13.49 -11.54 4.95
C MET A 129 -12.96 -10.17 4.57
N VAL A 130 -11.93 -10.14 3.74
CA VAL A 130 -11.28 -8.93 3.26
C VAL A 130 -11.22 -8.99 1.74
N GLU A 131 -11.82 -7.99 1.11
CA GLU A 131 -11.90 -7.86 -0.34
C GLU A 131 -10.96 -6.74 -0.79
N CYS A 132 -9.90 -7.14 -1.50
CA CYS A 132 -8.94 -6.26 -2.10
C CYS A 132 -9.46 -5.73 -3.43
N LYS A 133 -9.41 -4.42 -3.61
CA LYS A 133 -9.75 -3.73 -4.87
C LYS A 133 -8.56 -2.90 -5.30
N PHE A 134 -7.71 -3.57 -6.07
CA PHE A 134 -6.46 -3.02 -6.58
C PHE A 134 -6.66 -2.21 -7.85
N HIS A 135 -6.10 -1.01 -7.88
CA HIS A 135 -6.09 -0.14 -9.05
C HIS A 135 -4.66 0.06 -9.54
N ALA A 136 -4.35 -0.41 -10.74
CA ALA A 136 -3.04 -0.21 -11.37
C ALA A 136 -2.78 1.27 -11.73
N LYS A 137 -3.83 2.07 -11.90
CA LYS A 137 -3.77 3.51 -12.15
C LYS A 137 -4.43 4.25 -11.00
N SER A 138 -3.90 5.42 -10.62
CA SER A 138 -4.42 6.23 -9.50
C SER A 138 -5.70 7.00 -9.83
N GLU A 139 -6.19 6.92 -11.06
CA GLU A 139 -7.32 7.71 -11.58
C GLU A 139 -8.69 7.13 -11.19
N THR A 140 -8.76 5.85 -10.83
CA THR A 140 -10.03 5.16 -10.54
C THR A 140 -10.26 5.06 -9.03
N ASN A 141 -11.13 5.92 -8.52
CA ASN A 141 -11.68 5.74 -7.18
C ASN A 141 -12.66 4.55 -7.18
N SER A 142 -12.73 3.83 -6.07
CA SER A 142 -13.77 2.82 -5.86
C SER A 142 -15.11 3.54 -5.61
N ASP A 143 -16.03 3.42 -6.56
CA ASP A 143 -17.37 3.98 -6.49
C ASP A 143 -18.30 3.12 -5.61
N VAL A 144 -19.56 3.55 -5.45
CA VAL A 144 -20.55 2.88 -4.59
C VAL A 144 -20.92 1.46 -5.07
N LYS A 145 -20.68 1.11 -6.33
CA LYS A 145 -20.98 -0.24 -6.85
C LYS A 145 -20.11 -1.29 -6.21
N VAL A 146 -18.86 -0.92 -5.86
CA VAL A 146 -17.90 -1.82 -5.22
C VAL A 146 -18.42 -2.33 -3.86
N PRO A 147 -18.74 -1.48 -2.87
CA PRO A 147 -19.28 -1.96 -1.61
C PRO A 147 -20.67 -2.58 -1.74
N MET A 148 -21.52 -2.15 -2.67
CA MET A 148 -22.80 -2.81 -2.94
C MET A 148 -22.61 -4.26 -3.40
N TYR A 149 -21.71 -4.49 -4.35
CA TYR A 149 -21.38 -5.82 -4.85
C TYR A 149 -20.79 -6.70 -3.75
N ILE A 150 -19.82 -6.18 -3.00
CA ILE A 150 -19.16 -6.92 -1.93
C ILE A 150 -20.14 -7.25 -0.79
N LEU A 151 -21.07 -6.36 -0.46
CA LEU A 151 -22.13 -6.63 0.51
C LEU A 151 -22.98 -7.84 0.09
N SER A 152 -23.32 -7.96 -1.19
CA SER A 152 -24.05 -9.12 -1.71
C SER A 152 -23.27 -10.42 -1.53
N ARG A 153 -21.95 -10.41 -1.75
CA ARG A 153 -21.07 -11.58 -1.54
C ARG A 153 -21.00 -11.95 -0.06
N PHE A 154 -20.78 -10.96 0.81
CA PHE A 154 -20.75 -11.17 2.26
C PHE A 154 -22.07 -11.77 2.76
N ASN A 155 -23.21 -11.24 2.32
CA ASN A 155 -24.52 -11.78 2.70
C ASN A 155 -24.77 -13.21 2.20
N ASP A 156 -24.17 -13.61 1.08
CA ASP A 156 -24.28 -14.99 0.58
C ASP A 156 -23.41 -15.97 1.38
N LEU A 157 -22.37 -15.48 2.06
CA LEU A 157 -21.40 -16.29 2.81
C LEU A 157 -21.63 -16.33 4.33
N LYS A 158 -22.10 -15.24 4.94
CA LYS A 158 -22.07 -15.02 6.41
C LYS A 158 -22.90 -16.02 7.24
N ASP A 159 -24.02 -16.52 6.69
CA ASP A 159 -24.95 -17.41 7.40
C ASP A 159 -24.61 -18.91 7.20
N ARG A 160 -23.34 -19.22 6.92
CA ARG A 160 -22.84 -20.58 6.67
C ARG A 160 -21.54 -20.85 7.41
N ASN A 161 -21.32 -22.14 7.68
CA ASN A 161 -20.04 -22.64 8.17
C ASN A 161 -19.08 -22.89 7.00
N HIS A 162 -17.82 -22.49 7.18
CA HIS A 162 -16.75 -22.65 6.22
C HIS A 162 -15.56 -23.35 6.88
N LEU A 163 -14.75 -24.04 6.09
CA LEU A 163 -13.46 -24.57 6.51
C LEU A 163 -12.40 -23.52 6.18
N ILE A 164 -12.15 -22.59 7.12
CA ILE A 164 -11.14 -21.53 6.95
C ILE A 164 -9.96 -21.82 7.88
N PHE A 165 -10.09 -21.50 9.16
CA PHE A 165 -9.15 -21.77 10.23
C PHE A 165 -9.55 -22.99 11.07
N THR A 166 -10.85 -23.28 11.20
CA THR A 166 -11.43 -24.42 11.91
C THR A 166 -12.52 -25.10 11.06
N GLU A 167 -13.07 -26.21 11.54
CA GLU A 167 -14.09 -26.99 10.80
C GLU A 167 -15.47 -26.31 10.70
N ARG A 168 -15.74 -25.26 11.51
CA ARG A 168 -17.07 -24.61 11.58
C ARG A 168 -16.97 -23.09 11.74
N ASP A 169 -16.26 -22.44 10.83
CA ASP A 169 -16.06 -21.00 10.88
C ASP A 169 -17.22 -20.22 10.29
N THR A 170 -17.61 -19.12 10.93
CA THR A 170 -18.62 -18.18 10.41
C THR A 170 -17.99 -16.82 10.17
N ILE A 171 -18.31 -16.22 9.01
CA ILE A 171 -17.79 -14.89 8.66
C ILE A 171 -18.70 -13.85 9.29
N SER A 172 -18.13 -13.05 10.18
CA SER A 172 -18.82 -12.06 11.02
C SER A 172 -18.65 -10.62 10.58
N GLY A 173 -17.67 -10.33 9.71
CA GLY A 173 -17.38 -8.99 9.21
C GLY A 173 -16.81 -8.98 7.79
N CYS A 174 -16.78 -7.81 7.17
CA CYS A 174 -16.33 -7.65 5.79
C CYS A 174 -15.58 -6.32 5.58
N TRP A 175 -14.28 -6.45 5.32
CA TRP A 175 -13.42 -5.35 4.95
C TRP A 175 -13.35 -5.18 3.43
N ILE A 176 -13.29 -3.93 2.98
CA ILE A 176 -12.93 -3.58 1.61
C ILE A 176 -11.66 -2.74 1.66
N VAL A 177 -10.60 -3.25 1.03
CA VAL A 177 -9.28 -2.64 1.05
C VAL A 177 -8.90 -2.19 -0.34
N THR A 178 -8.43 -0.96 -0.49
CA THR A 178 -7.97 -0.44 -1.79
C THR A 178 -6.68 0.33 -1.68
N ASN A 179 -5.78 0.16 -2.66
CA ASN A 179 -4.57 0.99 -2.79
C ASN A 179 -4.86 2.43 -3.28
N ASN A 180 -6.13 2.75 -3.57
CA ASN A 180 -6.56 4.08 -3.96
C ASN A 180 -7.51 4.73 -2.91
N ARG A 181 -8.64 5.28 -3.35
CA ARG A 181 -9.60 6.00 -2.50
C ARG A 181 -11.02 5.57 -2.82
N PHE A 182 -11.90 5.73 -1.84
CA PHE A 182 -13.34 5.57 -2.00
C PHE A 182 -14.01 6.91 -2.32
N THR A 183 -15.10 6.87 -3.07
CA THR A 183 -16.00 8.03 -3.25
C THR A 183 -16.81 8.30 -1.97
N ALA A 184 -17.40 9.49 -1.86
CA ALA A 184 -18.24 9.84 -0.72
C ALA A 184 -19.43 8.88 -0.55
N ASP A 185 -20.10 8.54 -1.66
CA ASP A 185 -21.23 7.60 -1.65
C ASP A 185 -20.80 6.19 -1.25
N ALA A 186 -19.63 5.73 -1.72
CA ALA A 186 -19.07 4.43 -1.30
C ALA A 186 -18.81 4.38 0.21
N MET A 187 -18.24 5.45 0.78
CA MET A 187 -18.01 5.57 2.22
C MET A 187 -19.33 5.60 3.01
N ALA A 188 -20.30 6.40 2.55
CA ALA A 188 -21.60 6.52 3.19
C ALA A 188 -22.36 5.18 3.20
N PHE A 189 -22.43 4.50 2.05
CA PHE A 189 -23.09 3.21 1.92
C PHE A 189 -22.41 2.13 2.78
N ALA A 190 -21.07 2.04 2.72
CA ALA A 190 -20.32 1.04 3.48
C ALA A 190 -20.54 1.21 4.98
N HIS A 191 -20.44 2.45 5.49
CA HIS A 191 -20.71 2.76 6.89
C HIS A 191 -22.14 2.38 7.30
N CYS A 192 -23.14 2.76 6.49
CA CYS A 192 -24.54 2.43 6.73
C CYS A 192 -24.78 0.91 6.74
N SER A 193 -24.02 0.15 5.94
CA SER A 193 -24.20 -1.30 5.75
C SER A 193 -23.32 -2.15 6.67
N GLY A 194 -22.54 -1.53 7.56
CA GLY A 194 -21.62 -2.23 8.47
C GLY A 194 -20.36 -2.81 7.80
N LEU A 195 -20.01 -2.34 6.61
CA LEU A 195 -18.76 -2.72 5.92
C LEU A 195 -17.60 -1.87 6.41
N GLN A 196 -16.46 -2.50 6.70
CA GLN A 196 -15.25 -1.79 7.03
C GLN A 196 -14.49 -1.38 5.75
N LEU A 197 -13.97 -0.15 5.72
CA LEU A 197 -13.19 0.35 4.58
C LEU A 197 -11.77 0.68 5.03
N LEU A 198 -10.79 0.34 4.19
CA LEU A 198 -9.39 0.69 4.37
C LEU A 198 -8.79 1.16 3.04
N SER A 199 -8.22 2.36 3.02
CA SER A 199 -7.61 2.94 1.82
C SER A 199 -6.34 3.74 2.18
N TRP A 200 -5.68 4.34 1.18
CA TRP A 200 -4.45 5.10 1.39
C TRP A 200 -4.53 6.08 2.58
N ASP A 201 -5.60 6.88 2.63
CA ASP A 201 -5.81 7.95 3.61
C ASP A 201 -7.14 7.84 4.39
N TYR A 202 -7.81 6.68 4.32
CA TYR A 202 -9.04 6.40 5.09
C TYR A 202 -8.96 5.04 5.81
N PRO A 203 -9.51 4.92 7.03
CA PRO A 203 -10.01 6.01 7.88
C PRO A 203 -8.89 6.90 8.36
N LYS A 204 -9.16 8.18 8.63
CA LYS A 204 -8.11 9.18 8.89
C LYS A 204 -7.15 8.78 10.01
N GLU A 205 -7.64 8.05 11.01
CA GLU A 205 -6.84 7.63 12.16
C GLU A 205 -6.05 6.34 11.98
N PHE A 206 -6.44 5.47 11.05
CA PHE A 206 -5.84 4.14 10.86
C PHE A 206 -5.78 3.72 9.40
N SER A 207 -5.52 4.68 8.50
CA SER A 207 -5.41 4.43 7.06
C SER A 207 -4.23 3.52 6.72
N LEU A 208 -4.19 2.99 5.49
CA LEU A 208 -3.04 2.22 5.02
C LEU A 208 -1.73 2.97 5.23
N GLN A 209 -1.66 4.26 4.86
CA GLN A 209 -0.45 5.05 5.07
C GLN A 209 0.01 5.01 6.53
N LYS A 210 -0.89 5.25 7.50
CA LYS A 210 -0.53 5.28 8.92
C LYS A 210 -0.10 3.90 9.41
N ARG A 211 -0.86 2.86 9.09
CA ARG A 211 -0.54 1.47 9.48
C ARG A 211 0.82 1.04 8.96
N ILE A 212 1.18 1.44 7.74
CA ILE A 212 2.49 1.15 7.17
C ILE A 212 3.61 1.86 7.92
N ASP A 213 3.43 3.15 8.20
CA ASP A 213 4.45 3.95 8.87
C ASP A 213 4.68 3.48 10.32
N GLU A 214 3.59 3.17 11.04
CA GLU A 214 3.59 2.73 12.44
C GLU A 214 4.07 1.28 12.60
N GLY A 215 3.56 0.37 11.75
CA GLY A 215 3.93 -1.05 11.76
C GLY A 215 5.21 -1.37 10.98
N GLN A 216 5.85 -0.36 10.36
CA GLN A 216 7.04 -0.52 9.50
C GLN A 216 6.83 -1.50 8.34
N LEU A 217 5.60 -1.57 7.82
CA LEU A 217 5.15 -2.55 6.80
C LEU A 217 5.44 -2.07 5.38
N TYR A 218 6.67 -1.61 5.13
CA TYR A 218 7.04 -1.08 3.83
C TYR A 218 7.09 -2.24 2.81
N PRO A 219 6.37 -2.15 1.68
CA PRO A 219 6.44 -3.18 0.65
C PRO A 219 7.83 -3.21 0.02
N ILE A 220 8.33 -4.39 -0.37
CA ILE A 220 9.65 -4.55 -1.00
C ILE A 220 9.80 -3.65 -2.25
N THR A 221 8.67 -3.36 -2.90
CA THR A 221 8.57 -2.51 -4.09
C THR A 221 8.96 -1.05 -3.84
N CYS A 222 9.02 -0.59 -2.58
CA CYS A 222 9.40 0.79 -2.25
C CYS A 222 10.91 1.02 -2.27
N LEU A 223 11.72 -0.04 -2.11
CA LEU A 223 13.18 0.08 -2.08
C LEU A 223 13.70 0.67 -3.40
N THR A 224 14.62 1.60 -3.28
CA THR A 224 15.13 2.42 -4.38
C THR A 224 16.49 1.94 -4.89
N THR A 225 17.13 1.02 -4.16
CA THR A 225 18.35 0.28 -4.53
C THR A 225 18.07 -0.98 -5.36
N LEU A 226 16.80 -1.40 -5.44
CA LEU A 226 16.32 -2.47 -6.31
C LEU A 226 15.77 -1.92 -7.63
N THR A 227 16.07 -2.62 -8.72
CA THR A 227 15.43 -2.43 -10.03
C THR A 227 14.02 -3.01 -10.04
N LEU A 228 13.22 -2.68 -11.06
CA LEU A 228 11.87 -3.24 -11.20
C LEU A 228 11.90 -4.77 -11.35
N ALA A 229 12.79 -5.29 -12.20
CA ALA A 229 12.91 -6.73 -12.42
C ALA A 229 13.33 -7.49 -11.15
N GLU A 230 14.17 -6.90 -10.29
CA GLU A 230 14.55 -7.51 -9.02
C GLU A 230 13.41 -7.51 -8.00
N LYS A 231 12.60 -6.45 -7.97
CA LYS A 231 11.37 -6.41 -7.16
C LYS A 231 10.41 -7.51 -7.59
N ASP A 232 10.21 -7.69 -8.89
CA ASP A 232 9.33 -8.73 -9.43
C ASP A 232 9.82 -10.13 -9.05
N LYS A 233 11.14 -10.39 -9.15
CA LYS A 233 11.74 -11.66 -8.71
C LYS A 233 11.51 -11.94 -7.22
N LEU A 234 11.68 -10.92 -6.37
CA LEU A 234 11.45 -11.05 -4.92
C LEU A 234 9.98 -11.33 -4.59
N LEU A 235 9.06 -10.60 -5.23
CA LEU A 235 7.64 -10.84 -5.06
C LEU A 235 7.26 -12.27 -5.45
N VAL A 236 7.78 -12.79 -6.56
CA VAL A 236 7.57 -14.19 -6.99
C VAL A 236 8.11 -15.20 -5.96
N GLN A 237 9.18 -14.87 -5.24
CA GLN A 237 9.71 -15.66 -4.13
C GLN A 237 8.96 -15.44 -2.80
N ASP A 238 7.78 -14.82 -2.83
CA ASP A 238 6.95 -14.50 -1.66
C ASP A 238 7.60 -13.52 -0.66
N VAL A 239 8.57 -12.74 -1.12
CA VAL A 239 9.16 -11.63 -0.36
C VAL A 239 8.33 -10.37 -0.64
N ILE A 240 7.47 -10.01 0.30
CA ILE A 240 6.46 -8.95 0.17
C ILE A 240 6.89 -7.67 0.91
N LEU A 241 7.52 -7.80 2.08
CA LEU A 241 7.93 -6.67 2.92
C LEU A 241 9.44 -6.42 2.84
N ALA A 242 9.84 -5.15 2.97
CA ALA A 242 11.25 -4.76 3.05
C ALA A 242 11.94 -5.32 4.31
N SER A 243 11.20 -5.57 5.39
CA SER A 243 11.74 -6.20 6.60
C SER A 243 12.09 -7.68 6.41
N GLU A 244 11.44 -8.39 5.48
CA GLU A 244 11.65 -9.83 5.26
C GLU A 244 13.05 -10.12 4.71
N ILE A 245 13.64 -9.21 3.93
CA ILE A 245 15.02 -9.36 3.43
C ILE A 245 16.10 -9.06 4.47
N ILE A 246 15.76 -8.32 5.54
CA ILE A 246 16.73 -8.00 6.60
C ILE A 246 17.16 -9.27 7.33
N ASN A 247 16.21 -10.18 7.55
CA ASN A 247 16.42 -11.44 8.24
C ASN A 247 16.72 -12.62 7.30
N ASN A 248 16.69 -12.39 5.98
CA ASN A 248 16.93 -13.41 4.97
C ASN A 248 17.66 -12.78 3.78
N THR A 249 18.96 -12.56 3.92
CA THR A 249 19.77 -11.91 2.87
C THR A 249 20.01 -12.81 1.66
N GLU A 250 19.91 -14.14 1.83
CA GLU A 250 20.18 -15.13 0.79
C GLU A 250 19.26 -14.96 -0.43
N VAL A 251 18.01 -14.54 -0.23
CA VAL A 251 17.08 -14.28 -1.36
C VAL A 251 17.60 -13.20 -2.32
N LEU A 252 18.39 -12.23 -1.81
CA LEU A 252 18.99 -11.20 -2.66
C LEU A 252 20.11 -11.78 -3.52
N GLU A 253 20.87 -12.74 -2.99
CA GLU A 253 21.92 -13.44 -3.73
C GLU A 253 21.30 -14.37 -4.78
N GLN A 254 20.22 -15.07 -4.43
CA GLN A 254 19.49 -15.98 -5.32
C GLN A 254 18.91 -15.28 -6.56
N ILE A 255 18.48 -14.02 -6.45
CA ILE A 255 18.02 -13.24 -7.60
C ILE A 255 19.16 -12.61 -8.42
N GLY A 256 20.42 -12.77 -7.96
CA GLY A 256 21.65 -12.40 -8.67
C GLY A 256 22.32 -11.09 -8.24
N LEU A 257 22.05 -10.57 -7.03
CA LEU A 257 22.76 -9.36 -6.57
C LEU A 257 24.20 -9.69 -6.16
N SER A 258 25.12 -8.79 -6.49
CA SER A 258 26.49 -8.85 -5.96
C SER A 258 26.53 -8.47 -4.48
N ALA A 259 27.53 -8.96 -3.74
CA ALA A 259 27.68 -8.70 -2.32
C ALA A 259 27.63 -7.20 -1.95
N ASN A 260 28.21 -6.33 -2.77
CA ASN A 260 28.14 -4.87 -2.56
C ASN A 260 26.72 -4.33 -2.71
N ARG A 261 25.93 -4.86 -3.66
CA ARG A 261 24.52 -4.47 -3.82
C ARG A 261 23.65 -5.01 -2.71
N VAL A 262 23.87 -6.25 -2.27
CA VAL A 262 23.20 -6.83 -1.09
C VAL A 262 23.38 -5.91 0.11
N LYS A 263 24.62 -5.51 0.42
CA LYS A 263 24.91 -4.56 1.52
C LYS A 263 24.13 -3.25 1.40
N ASN A 264 24.03 -2.68 0.20
CA ASN A 264 23.31 -1.42 -0.02
C ASN A 264 21.78 -1.58 0.14
N VAL A 265 21.22 -2.68 -0.36
CA VAL A 265 19.77 -2.97 -0.22
C VAL A 265 19.41 -3.20 1.24
N ILE A 266 20.22 -4.00 1.96
CA ILE A 266 20.01 -4.25 3.39
C ILE A 266 20.15 -2.96 4.19
N LYS A 267 21.16 -2.13 3.90
CA LYS A 267 21.29 -0.81 4.54
C LYS A 267 20.04 0.05 4.35
N GLU A 268 19.53 0.15 3.11
CA GLU A 268 18.29 0.91 2.84
C GLU A 268 17.11 0.33 3.63
N ALA A 269 16.92 -0.99 3.62
CA ALA A 269 15.82 -1.66 4.32
C ALA A 269 15.91 -1.49 5.84
N SER A 270 17.10 -1.64 6.44
CA SER A 270 17.33 -1.43 7.88
C SER A 270 17.06 0.01 8.30
N GLU A 271 17.55 1.01 7.55
CA GLU A 271 17.24 2.42 7.81
C GLU A 271 15.73 2.72 7.69
N LEU A 272 15.09 2.15 6.65
CA LEU A 272 13.68 2.34 6.38
C LEU A 272 12.80 1.75 7.50
N CYS A 273 13.09 0.52 7.91
CA CYS A 273 12.37 -0.20 8.94
C CYS A 273 12.85 0.14 10.36
N LYS A 274 13.76 1.12 10.53
CA LYS A 274 14.35 1.47 11.85
C LYS A 274 14.91 0.25 12.60
N TYR A 275 15.46 -0.69 11.86
CA TYR A 275 16.18 -1.85 12.40
C TYR A 275 17.61 -1.38 12.68
N LEU A 276 17.79 -0.68 13.80
CA LEU A 276 19.07 -0.20 14.32
C LEU A 276 19.19 -0.57 15.79
#